data_AF-A0A2E1RVU9-F1
#
_entry.id   AF-A0A2E1RVU9-F1
#
_cell.length_a   1.000
_cell.length_b   1.000
_cell.length_c   1.000
_cell.angle_alpha   90.00
_cell.angle_beta   90.00
_cell.angle_gamma   90.00
#
_symmetry.space_group_name_H-M   'P 1'
#
loop_
_entity.id
_entity.type
_entity.pdbx_description
1 polymer ?
#
loop_
_entity_poly.entity_id
_entity_poly.type
_entity_poly.pdbx_seq_one_letter_code
_entity_poly.pdbx_strand_id
1 'polypeptide(L)'
;MEQSEQILCKVAFWYYRRMALMFLLFAGGGLWFFYDGLIGWPQKNKIHIAKMAFEAGSEGESWESFKTDLPSFELDLTDEDILLIRRSHNDGSLRMTWEEFMISPAGKRAVSNMDNEKLSDAFNAGKEINYEWETFASLNGYPINKEEASKSEIEMKQFESMYTAFNAPSLKREWSLYGYLSGNKGWNTKDPKFHDKGEITAQIVIGSILLSGSFFVLVMTLINRGRTLLSNSDSLVSETGVEVTFDSIFRIDSRKWDKKGLAYLYFKDENSSVKKLVIDDLKYKGSDAILDRIKDQFTGELLESYSDESKSAEN
;
A
#
# COMPACT_ATOMS: atom_id res chain seq x y z
N MET A 1 25.91 0.66 -59.94
CA MET A 1 25.15 -0.22 -59.04
C MET A 1 24.99 0.55 -57.74
N GLU A 2 23.96 1.40 -57.67
CA GLU A 2 23.62 2.10 -56.44
C GLU A 2 23.12 1.06 -55.44
N GLN A 3 23.93 0.81 -54.42
CA GLN A 3 23.52 0.06 -53.25
C GLN A 3 22.54 0.98 -52.51
N SER A 4 21.25 0.90 -52.86
CA SER A 4 20.20 1.64 -52.16
C SER A 4 20.30 1.27 -50.69
N GLU A 5 20.62 2.26 -49.86
CA GLU A 5 21.01 2.05 -48.47
C GLU A 5 19.82 1.44 -47.70
N GLN A 6 19.97 0.18 -47.28
CA GLN A 6 18.96 -0.53 -46.48
C GLN A 6 18.78 0.18 -45.14
N ILE A 7 17.54 0.53 -44.79
CA ILE A 7 17.24 1.14 -43.49
C ILE A 7 16.84 0.04 -42.53
N LEU A 8 17.66 -0.21 -41.50
CA LEU A 8 17.40 -1.19 -40.45
C LEU A 8 17.00 -0.50 -39.15
N CYS A 9 15.74 -0.65 -38.75
CA CYS A 9 15.21 -0.12 -37.49
C CYS A 9 15.13 -1.24 -36.44
N LYS A 10 15.95 -1.15 -35.40
CA LYS A 10 15.91 -2.06 -34.25
C LYS A 10 14.93 -1.56 -33.21
N VAL A 11 14.38 -2.47 -32.40
CA VAL A 11 13.62 -2.08 -31.20
C VAL A 11 14.49 -1.18 -30.33
N ALA A 12 13.94 -0.04 -29.97
CA ALA A 12 14.66 1.01 -29.31
C ALA A 12 14.96 0.71 -27.84
N PHE A 13 16.05 1.26 -27.31
CA PHE A 13 16.39 1.06 -25.89
C PHE A 13 15.33 1.64 -24.93
N TRP A 14 14.69 2.76 -25.29
CA TRP A 14 13.64 3.36 -24.46
C TRP A 14 12.39 2.48 -24.34
N TYR A 15 12.09 1.65 -25.34
CA TYR A 15 11.03 0.65 -25.25
C TYR A 15 11.30 -0.31 -24.08
N TYR A 16 12.50 -0.87 -24.00
CA TYR A 16 12.87 -1.78 -22.90
C TYR A 16 12.86 -1.10 -21.54
N ARG A 17 13.27 0.18 -21.45
CA ARG A 17 13.15 0.95 -20.20
C ARG A 17 11.70 1.10 -19.74
N ARG A 18 10.77 1.39 -20.65
CA ARG A 18 9.34 1.49 -20.34
C ARG A 18 8.77 0.15 -19.91
N MET A 19 9.11 -0.93 -20.60
CA MET A 19 8.68 -2.27 -20.22
C MET A 19 9.22 -2.68 -18.85
N ALA A 20 10.49 -2.36 -18.54
CA ALA A 20 11.08 -2.60 -17.23
C ALA A 20 10.35 -1.84 -16.11
N LEU A 21 9.99 -0.56 -16.35
CA LEU A 21 9.20 0.23 -15.40
C LEU A 21 7.82 -0.40 -15.16
N MET A 22 7.11 -0.79 -16.23
CA MET A 22 5.79 -1.44 -16.14
C MET A 22 5.88 -2.78 -15.41
N PHE A 23 6.91 -3.57 -15.71
CA PHE A 23 7.18 -4.83 -15.02
C PHE A 23 7.37 -4.62 -13.52
N LEU A 24 8.22 -3.67 -13.12
CA LEU A 24 8.48 -3.37 -11.71
C LEU A 24 7.22 -2.86 -11.00
N LEU A 25 6.42 -2.01 -11.66
CA LEU A 25 5.17 -1.51 -11.10
C LEU A 25 4.18 -2.66 -10.84
N PHE A 26 3.94 -3.52 -11.83
CA PHE A 26 3.01 -4.64 -11.69
C PHE A 26 3.53 -5.74 -10.76
N ALA A 27 4.83 -6.06 -10.83
CA ALA A 27 5.43 -7.03 -9.92
C ALA A 27 5.40 -6.53 -8.47
N GLY A 28 5.85 -5.29 -8.23
CA GLY A 28 5.88 -4.69 -6.90
C GLY A 28 4.48 -4.54 -6.31
N GLY A 29 3.53 -4.02 -7.10
CA GLY A 29 2.12 -3.95 -6.69
C GLY A 29 1.54 -5.33 -6.42
N GLY A 30 1.71 -6.29 -7.33
CA GLY A 30 1.18 -7.64 -7.17
C GLY A 30 1.70 -8.34 -5.90
N LEU A 31 3.01 -8.24 -5.64
CA LEU A 31 3.63 -8.76 -4.42
C LEU A 31 3.14 -8.05 -3.16
N TRP A 32 2.94 -6.73 -3.21
CA TRP A 32 2.38 -5.97 -2.09
C TRP A 32 0.98 -6.46 -1.72
N PHE A 33 0.08 -6.56 -2.70
CA PHE A 33 -1.28 -7.03 -2.49
C PHE A 33 -1.34 -8.48 -2.01
N PHE A 34 -0.44 -9.35 -2.50
CA PHE A 34 -0.31 -10.70 -1.95
C PHE A 34 0.20 -10.72 -0.51
N TYR A 35 1.18 -9.89 -0.18
CA TYR A 35 1.64 -9.78 1.21
C TYR A 35 0.49 -9.37 2.13
N ASP A 36 -0.29 -8.35 1.75
CA ASP A 36 -1.44 -7.90 2.53
C ASP A 36 -2.51 -9.00 2.67
N GLY A 37 -2.87 -9.69 1.58
CA GLY A 37 -3.88 -10.76 1.61
C GLY A 37 -3.43 -12.03 2.37
N LEU A 38 -2.19 -12.46 2.21
CA LEU A 38 -1.73 -13.74 2.78
C LEU A 38 -1.14 -13.63 4.19
N ILE A 39 -0.58 -12.47 4.53
CA ILE A 39 0.20 -12.30 5.76
C ILE A 39 -0.31 -11.11 6.56
N GLY A 40 -0.31 -9.91 5.97
CA GLY A 40 -0.55 -8.67 6.68
C GLY A 40 -1.93 -8.60 7.33
N TRP A 41 -2.99 -8.83 6.57
CA TRP A 41 -4.37 -8.72 7.05
C TRP A 41 -4.76 -9.88 7.98
N PRO A 42 -4.40 -11.15 7.70
CA PRO A 42 -4.58 -12.22 8.68
C PRO A 42 -3.90 -11.92 10.03
N GLN A 43 -2.69 -11.38 10.03
CA GLN A 43 -2.01 -10.97 11.27
C GLN A 43 -2.75 -9.84 11.99
N LYS A 44 -3.25 -8.83 11.26
CA LYS A 44 -4.06 -7.75 11.85
C LYS A 44 -5.35 -8.27 12.49
N ASN A 45 -6.00 -9.25 11.88
CA ASN A 45 -7.19 -9.88 12.44
C ASN A 45 -6.90 -10.58 13.77
N LYS A 46 -5.76 -11.28 13.88
CA LYS A 46 -5.35 -11.90 15.16
C LYS A 46 -5.20 -10.85 16.28
N ILE A 47 -4.59 -9.70 15.95
CA ILE A 47 -4.44 -8.58 16.89
C ILE A 47 -5.81 -7.99 17.25
N HIS A 48 -6.72 -7.88 16.27
CA HIS A 48 -8.09 -7.42 16.50
C HIS A 48 -8.83 -8.32 17.49
N ILE A 49 -8.78 -9.64 17.31
CA ILE A 49 -9.40 -10.59 18.23
C ILE A 49 -8.75 -10.57 19.60
N ALA A 50 -7.42 -10.42 19.68
CA ALA A 50 -6.74 -10.29 20.96
C ALA A 50 -7.16 -9.03 21.72
N LYS A 51 -7.42 -7.92 21.01
CA LYS A 51 -7.98 -6.70 21.60
C LYS A 51 -9.40 -6.92 22.10
N MET A 52 -10.26 -7.53 21.29
CA MET A 52 -11.61 -7.87 21.73
C MET A 52 -11.60 -8.75 22.98
N ALA A 53 -10.70 -9.72 23.02
CA ALA A 53 -10.53 -10.59 24.18
C ALA A 53 -10.09 -9.81 25.43
N PHE A 54 -9.15 -8.87 25.26
CA PHE A 54 -8.71 -7.97 26.32
C PHE A 54 -9.85 -7.10 26.84
N GLU A 55 -10.66 -6.51 25.95
CA GLU A 55 -11.82 -5.69 26.30
C GLU A 55 -12.87 -6.52 27.06
N ALA A 56 -13.20 -7.71 26.57
CA ALA A 56 -14.08 -8.68 27.23
C ALA A 56 -13.61 -9.01 28.66
N GLY A 57 -12.31 -9.29 28.84
CA GLY A 57 -11.73 -9.55 30.15
C GLY A 57 -11.77 -8.33 31.09
N SER A 58 -11.62 -7.12 30.56
CA SER A 58 -11.76 -5.87 31.31
C SER A 58 -13.19 -5.65 31.81
N GLU A 59 -14.17 -5.99 30.98
CA GLU A 59 -15.61 -5.94 31.28
C GLU A 59 -16.08 -7.05 32.22
N GLY A 60 -15.24 -8.06 32.47
CA GLY A 60 -15.54 -9.17 33.38
C GLY A 60 -16.24 -10.34 32.72
N GLU A 61 -16.23 -10.41 31.38
CA GLU A 61 -16.69 -11.58 30.64
C GLU A 61 -15.82 -12.81 30.99
N SER A 62 -16.43 -13.99 31.03
CA SER A 62 -15.68 -15.23 31.20
C SER A 62 -15.04 -15.69 29.89
N TRP A 63 -13.84 -16.26 29.96
CA TRP A 63 -13.14 -16.78 28.79
C TRP A 63 -13.97 -17.78 27.96
N GLU A 64 -14.78 -18.63 28.61
CA GLU A 64 -15.60 -19.63 27.90
C GLU A 64 -16.74 -19.00 27.10
N SER A 65 -17.26 -17.85 27.57
CA SER A 65 -18.25 -17.06 26.82
C SER A 65 -17.60 -16.51 25.55
N PHE A 66 -16.52 -15.74 25.71
CA PHE A 66 -15.79 -15.15 24.58
C PHE A 66 -15.31 -16.18 23.57
N LYS A 67 -14.81 -17.33 24.05
CA LYS A 67 -14.31 -18.41 23.20
C LYS A 67 -15.40 -19.01 22.29
N THR A 68 -16.65 -19.00 22.73
CA THR A 68 -17.79 -19.49 21.94
C THR A 68 -18.00 -18.67 20.66
N ASP A 69 -17.62 -17.39 20.69
CA ASP A 69 -17.79 -16.48 19.57
C ASP A 69 -16.62 -16.51 18.57
N LEU A 70 -15.45 -17.06 18.96
CA LEU A 70 -14.26 -17.13 18.10
C LEU A 70 -14.50 -17.77 16.72
N PRO A 71 -15.27 -18.87 16.58
CA PRO A 71 -15.54 -19.47 15.27
C PRO A 71 -16.27 -18.53 14.31
N SER A 72 -17.03 -17.54 14.81
CA SER A 72 -17.79 -16.59 13.97
C SER A 72 -16.90 -15.68 13.11
N PHE A 73 -15.64 -15.48 13.50
CA PHE A 73 -14.67 -14.69 12.75
C PHE A 73 -14.04 -15.46 11.58
N GLU A 74 -14.29 -16.76 11.49
CA GLU A 74 -13.81 -17.65 10.44
C GLU A 74 -12.30 -17.56 10.15
N LEU A 75 -11.49 -17.35 11.20
CA LEU A 75 -10.04 -17.23 11.13
C LEU A 75 -9.36 -18.59 11.29
N ASP A 76 -8.22 -18.76 10.62
CA ASP A 76 -7.32 -19.88 10.87
C ASP A 76 -6.41 -19.53 12.06
N LEU A 77 -6.86 -19.91 13.26
CA LEU A 77 -6.14 -19.70 14.51
C LEU A 77 -5.42 -20.99 14.92
N THR A 78 -4.12 -20.89 15.15
CA THR A 78 -3.34 -21.99 15.73
C THR A 78 -3.60 -22.08 17.24
N ASP A 79 -3.21 -23.20 17.86
CA ASP A 79 -3.26 -23.33 19.32
C ASP A 79 -2.43 -22.24 20.02
N GLU A 80 -1.30 -21.83 19.42
CA GLU A 80 -0.49 -20.72 19.92
C GLU A 80 -1.23 -19.39 19.86
N ASP A 81 -1.98 -19.12 18.78
CA ASP A 81 -2.80 -17.93 18.66
C ASP A 81 -3.89 -17.90 19.73
N ILE A 82 -4.56 -19.03 19.97
CA ILE A 82 -5.60 -19.15 21.00
C ILE A 82 -5.01 -18.90 22.39
N LEU A 83 -3.82 -19.45 22.68
CA LEU A 83 -3.12 -19.21 23.95
C LEU A 83 -2.77 -17.73 24.14
N LEU A 84 -2.33 -17.06 23.07
CA LEU A 84 -2.02 -15.63 23.09
C LEU A 84 -3.28 -14.77 23.30
N ILE A 85 -4.38 -15.10 22.63
CA ILE A 85 -5.68 -14.43 22.80
C ILE A 85 -6.19 -14.63 24.23
N ARG A 86 -6.08 -15.84 24.78
CA ARG A 86 -6.45 -16.14 26.18
C ARG A 86 -5.61 -15.34 27.18
N ARG A 87 -4.32 -15.20 26.93
CA ARG A 87 -3.45 -14.35 27.77
C ARG A 87 -3.93 -12.90 27.74
N SER A 88 -4.22 -12.38 26.55
CA SER A 88 -4.74 -11.02 26.36
C SER A 88 -6.04 -10.79 27.12
N HIS A 89 -6.96 -11.77 27.08
CA HIS A 89 -8.18 -11.76 27.87
C HIS A 89 -7.92 -11.66 29.38
N ASN A 90 -7.06 -12.54 29.89
CA ASN A 90 -6.70 -12.52 31.31
C ASN A 90 -6.04 -11.20 31.71
N ASP A 91 -5.16 -10.67 30.84
CA ASP A 91 -4.48 -9.39 31.07
C ASP A 91 -5.45 -8.21 31.14
N GLY A 92 -6.52 -8.21 30.33
CA GLY A 92 -7.57 -7.18 30.40
C GLY A 92 -8.29 -7.15 31.76
N SER A 93 -8.41 -8.29 32.44
CA SER A 93 -9.03 -8.35 33.77
C SER A 93 -8.18 -7.71 34.88
N LEU A 94 -6.87 -7.58 34.64
CA LEU A 94 -5.92 -7.08 35.62
C LEU A 94 -6.06 -5.56 35.82
N ARG A 95 -5.52 -5.10 36.94
CA ARG A 95 -5.40 -3.68 37.26
C ARG A 95 -4.15 -3.08 36.62
N MET A 96 -4.20 -1.77 36.42
CA MET A 96 -3.08 -0.98 35.92
C MET A 96 -1.83 -1.20 36.80
N THR A 97 -0.69 -1.43 36.17
CA THR A 97 0.61 -1.50 36.86
C THR A 97 1.27 -0.14 36.95
N TRP A 98 2.32 -0.05 37.77
CA TRP A 98 3.09 1.17 37.90
C TRP A 98 3.77 1.55 36.58
N GLU A 99 4.33 0.56 35.87
CA GLU A 99 4.97 0.74 34.59
C GLU A 99 4.00 1.28 33.54
N GLU A 100 2.77 0.75 33.52
CA GLU A 100 1.68 1.23 32.65
C GLU A 100 1.28 2.66 32.98
N PHE A 101 1.13 2.98 34.27
CA PHE A 101 0.84 4.33 34.71
C PHE A 101 1.91 5.31 34.22
N MET A 102 3.19 4.99 34.39
CA MET A 102 4.31 5.86 34.02
C MET A 102 4.37 6.20 32.52
N ILE A 103 3.94 5.29 31.65
CA ILE A 103 3.92 5.53 30.20
C ILE A 103 2.62 6.18 29.71
N SER A 104 1.55 6.16 30.52
CA SER A 104 0.26 6.77 30.23
C SER A 104 0.33 8.31 30.16
N PRO A 105 -0.61 8.98 29.47
CA PRO A 105 -0.69 10.45 29.47
C PRO A 105 -0.89 11.05 30.87
N ALA A 106 -1.54 10.31 31.76
CA ALA A 106 -1.75 10.70 33.15
C ALA A 106 -0.44 10.67 33.95
N GLY A 107 0.29 9.55 33.90
CA GLY A 107 1.56 9.41 34.62
C GLY A 107 2.66 10.33 34.08
N LYS A 108 2.77 10.52 32.76
CA LYS A 108 3.70 11.49 32.17
C LYS A 108 3.47 12.91 32.68
N ARG A 109 2.21 13.32 32.83
CA ARG A 109 1.84 14.61 33.43
C ARG A 109 2.20 14.66 34.91
N ALA A 110 1.88 13.59 35.65
CA ALA A 110 2.21 13.52 37.08
C ALA A 110 3.72 13.65 37.33
N VAL A 111 4.55 12.93 36.58
CA VAL A 111 6.03 12.96 36.69
C VAL A 111 6.62 14.33 36.33
N SER A 112 5.95 15.11 35.47
CA SER A 112 6.40 16.48 35.17
C SER A 112 6.19 17.47 36.33
N ASN A 113 5.31 17.14 37.27
CA ASN A 113 4.90 18.01 38.36
C ASN A 113 5.37 17.53 39.75
N MET A 114 5.71 16.24 39.88
CA MET A 114 6.02 15.59 41.15
C MET A 114 7.18 14.60 41.01
N ASP A 115 7.89 14.39 42.12
CA ASP A 115 8.97 13.42 42.18
C ASP A 115 8.47 11.99 42.02
N ASN A 116 9.26 11.17 41.32
CA ASN A 116 8.89 9.81 40.97
C ASN A 116 8.71 8.90 42.19
N GLU A 117 9.52 9.08 43.24
CA GLU A 117 9.45 8.29 44.47
C GLU A 117 8.11 8.55 45.18
N LYS A 118 7.73 9.83 45.32
CA LYS A 118 6.45 10.24 45.91
C LYS A 118 5.25 9.70 45.15
N LEU A 119 5.29 9.73 43.82
CA LEU A 119 4.24 9.18 42.98
C LEU A 119 4.13 7.66 43.13
N SER A 120 5.26 6.96 43.27
CA SER A 120 5.28 5.52 43.51
C SER A 120 4.67 5.17 44.87
N ASP A 121 4.97 5.95 45.90
CA ASP A 121 4.36 5.79 47.23
C ASP A 121 2.84 5.98 47.17
N ALA A 122 2.35 7.01 46.48
CA ALA A 122 0.92 7.24 46.28
C ALA A 122 0.26 6.08 45.53
N PHE A 123 0.91 5.59 44.47
CA PHE A 123 0.43 4.45 43.70
C PHE A 123 0.37 3.16 44.54
N ASN A 124 1.37 2.92 45.39
CA ASN A 124 1.38 1.74 46.26
C ASN A 124 0.33 1.86 47.37
N ALA A 125 0.17 3.04 47.96
CA ALA A 125 -0.89 3.34 48.92
C ALA A 125 -2.28 3.05 48.33
N GLY A 126 -2.55 3.47 47.09
CA GLY A 126 -3.83 3.22 46.42
C GLY A 126 -4.14 1.75 46.10
N LYS A 127 -3.19 0.82 46.27
CA LYS A 127 -3.45 -0.62 46.15
C LYS A 127 -4.13 -1.20 47.39
N GLU A 128 -4.03 -0.52 48.52
CA GLU A 128 -4.58 -1.01 49.78
C GLU A 128 -6.10 -0.86 49.79
N ILE A 129 -6.82 -1.98 49.91
CA ILE A 129 -8.29 -2.10 49.69
C ILE A 129 -9.14 -1.19 50.60
N ASN A 130 -8.59 -0.64 51.69
CA ASN A 130 -9.30 0.24 52.64
C ASN A 130 -8.51 1.50 52.99
N TYR A 131 -7.58 1.91 52.12
CA TYR A 131 -6.82 3.14 52.33
C TYR A 131 -7.42 4.23 51.45
N GLU A 132 -8.03 5.22 52.09
CA GLU A 132 -8.69 6.33 51.41
C GLU A 132 -7.69 7.44 51.09
N TRP A 133 -7.91 8.14 49.98
CA TRP A 133 -7.05 9.23 49.52
C TRP A 133 -6.86 10.29 50.61
N GLU A 134 -7.93 10.66 51.31
CA GLU A 134 -7.94 11.70 52.34
C GLU A 134 -6.99 11.35 53.49
N THR A 135 -6.90 10.06 53.83
CA THR A 135 -6.01 9.57 54.88
C THR A 135 -4.55 9.67 54.43
N PHE A 136 -4.26 9.21 53.21
CA PHE A 136 -2.92 9.32 52.63
C PHE A 136 -2.47 10.78 52.48
N ALA A 137 -3.33 11.64 51.94
CA ALA A 137 -3.05 13.05 51.72
C ALA A 137 -2.78 13.78 53.05
N SER A 138 -3.62 13.57 54.05
CA SER A 138 -3.45 14.18 55.38
C SER A 138 -2.14 13.76 56.06
N LEU A 139 -1.79 12.47 56.03
CA LEU A 139 -0.56 11.95 56.63
C LEU A 139 0.71 12.48 55.97
N ASN A 140 0.66 12.76 54.67
CA ASN A 140 1.82 13.20 53.90
C ASN A 140 1.82 14.72 53.60
N GLY A 141 0.85 15.47 54.13
CA GLY A 141 0.77 16.92 53.96
C GLY A 141 0.41 17.37 52.54
N TYR A 142 -0.38 16.57 51.81
CA TYR A 142 -0.93 16.93 50.50
C TYR A 142 -2.35 17.50 50.63
N PRO A 143 -2.80 18.33 49.67
CA PRO A 143 -4.18 18.80 49.64
C PRO A 143 -5.17 17.62 49.59
N ILE A 144 -6.22 17.67 50.41
CA ILE A 144 -7.17 16.56 50.54
C ILE A 144 -8.15 16.56 49.36
N ASN A 145 -8.51 17.75 48.86
CA ASN A 145 -9.47 17.91 47.78
C ASN A 145 -9.08 19.10 46.87
N LYS A 146 -9.82 19.23 45.76
CA LYS A 146 -9.61 20.32 44.79
C LYS A 146 -9.81 21.71 45.39
N GLU A 147 -10.71 21.85 46.37
CA GLU A 147 -11.00 23.15 46.99
C GLU A 147 -9.80 23.63 47.82
N GLU A 148 -9.20 22.75 48.61
CA GLU A 148 -7.97 23.04 49.34
C GLU A 148 -6.82 23.35 48.39
N ALA A 149 -6.68 22.56 47.32
CA ALA A 149 -5.61 22.73 46.34
C ALA A 149 -5.74 24.01 45.51
N SER A 150 -6.94 24.59 45.41
CA SER A 150 -7.21 25.79 44.62
C SER A 150 -6.54 27.06 45.14
N LYS A 151 -5.96 27.01 46.36
CA LYS A 151 -5.25 28.11 47.00
C LYS A 151 -3.99 28.52 46.24
N SER A 152 -3.37 27.59 45.49
CA SER A 152 -2.25 27.92 44.60
C SER A 152 -2.13 26.95 43.42
N GLU A 153 -1.54 27.43 42.32
CA GLU A 153 -1.27 26.59 41.14
C GLU A 153 -0.36 25.40 41.47
N ILE A 154 0.57 25.57 42.42
CA ILE A 154 1.49 24.52 42.87
C ILE A 154 0.71 23.42 43.59
N GLU A 155 -0.13 23.77 44.57
CA GLU A 155 -0.95 22.81 45.31
C GLU A 155 -1.94 22.08 44.39
N MET A 156 -2.51 22.77 43.40
CA MET A 156 -3.37 22.14 42.39
C MET A 156 -2.63 21.06 41.58
N LYS A 157 -1.43 21.38 41.07
CA LYS A 157 -0.61 20.41 40.33
C LYS A 157 -0.18 19.21 41.20
N GLN A 158 0.13 19.47 42.47
CA GLN A 158 0.46 18.42 43.45
C GLN A 158 -0.73 17.49 43.69
N PHE A 159 -1.91 18.06 43.97
CA PHE A 159 -3.15 17.31 44.14
C PHE A 159 -3.44 16.45 42.92
N GLU A 160 -3.49 17.03 41.71
CA GLU A 160 -3.81 16.29 40.49
C GLU A 160 -2.83 15.14 40.25
N SER A 161 -1.53 15.38 40.43
CA SER A 161 -0.50 14.37 40.16
C SER A 161 -0.57 13.21 41.16
N MET A 162 -0.68 13.53 42.45
CA MET A 162 -0.72 12.54 43.53
C MET A 162 -2.04 11.78 43.57
N TYR A 163 -3.17 12.47 43.43
CA TYR A 163 -4.50 11.86 43.38
C TYR A 163 -4.63 10.92 42.17
N THR A 164 -4.08 11.32 41.02
CA THR A 164 -4.10 10.47 39.82
C THR A 164 -3.22 9.23 40.00
N ALA A 165 -2.02 9.37 40.57
CA ALA A 165 -1.17 8.23 40.89
C ALA A 165 -1.82 7.28 41.91
N PHE A 166 -2.47 7.83 42.94
CA PHE A 166 -3.19 7.07 43.96
C PHE A 166 -4.36 6.27 43.40
N ASN A 167 -5.14 6.85 42.48
CA ASN A 167 -6.29 6.14 41.92
C ASN A 167 -5.94 5.19 40.77
N ALA A 168 -4.80 5.38 40.11
CA ALA A 168 -4.33 4.55 39.00
C ALA A 168 -4.39 3.03 39.25
N PRO A 169 -3.93 2.46 40.39
CA PRO A 169 -4.01 1.01 40.65
C PRO A 169 -5.44 0.47 40.71
N SER A 170 -6.45 1.32 40.92
CA SER A 170 -7.86 0.90 40.87
C SER A 170 -8.41 0.84 39.44
N LEU A 171 -7.73 1.47 38.47
CA LEU A 171 -8.13 1.46 37.07
C LEU A 171 -7.82 0.10 36.43
N LYS A 172 -8.64 -0.25 35.43
CA LYS A 172 -8.36 -1.38 34.54
C LYS A 172 -7.19 -1.04 33.62
N ARG A 173 -6.48 -2.07 33.16
CA ARG A 173 -5.43 -1.90 32.16
C ARG A 173 -6.02 -1.37 30.86
N GLU A 174 -5.24 -0.56 30.15
CA GLU A 174 -5.59 -0.09 28.81
C GLU A 174 -4.87 -0.90 27.74
N TRP A 175 -5.59 -1.30 26.69
CA TRP A 175 -5.02 -2.02 25.55
C TRP A 175 -3.81 -1.31 24.95
N SER A 176 -3.90 0.02 24.85
CA SER A 176 -2.85 0.87 24.28
C SER A 176 -1.51 0.74 25.01
N LEU A 177 -1.55 0.59 26.33
CA LEU A 177 -0.38 0.47 27.22
C LEU A 177 0.12 -0.97 27.25
N TYR A 178 -0.79 -1.93 27.35
CA TYR A 178 -0.47 -3.36 27.25
C TYR A 178 0.23 -3.70 25.93
N GLY A 179 -0.33 -3.19 24.83
CA GLY A 179 0.22 -3.34 23.49
C GLY A 179 1.64 -2.79 23.34
N TYR A 180 1.94 -1.70 24.05
CA TYR A 180 3.29 -1.13 24.11
C TYR A 180 4.25 -1.98 24.95
N LEU A 181 3.81 -2.47 26.11
CA LEU A 181 4.66 -3.19 27.08
C LEU A 181 4.86 -4.67 26.76
N SER A 182 3.91 -5.31 26.08
CA SER A 182 3.96 -6.73 25.75
C SER A 182 5.14 -7.10 24.82
N GLY A 183 5.79 -6.11 24.18
CA GLY A 183 6.87 -6.34 23.22
C GLY A 183 6.39 -6.96 21.89
N ASN A 184 5.09 -7.21 21.75
CA ASN A 184 4.50 -7.77 20.55
C ASN A 184 4.41 -6.70 19.46
N LYS A 185 5.29 -6.78 18.46
CA LYS A 185 5.30 -5.85 17.32
C LYS A 185 3.92 -5.84 16.65
N GLY A 186 3.36 -4.64 16.47
CA GLY A 186 2.07 -4.43 15.81
C GLY A 186 0.86 -4.34 16.75
N TRP A 187 1.01 -4.65 18.04
CA TRP A 187 -0.05 -4.52 19.05
C TRP A 187 -0.20 -3.09 19.57
N ASN A 188 0.28 -2.09 18.82
CA ASN A 188 0.35 -0.71 19.30
C ASN A 188 -1.03 -0.03 19.40
N THR A 189 -1.02 1.20 19.89
CA THR A 189 -2.19 2.01 20.30
C THR A 189 -3.26 2.26 19.24
N LYS A 190 -3.03 1.93 17.97
CA LYS A 190 -4.04 2.14 16.93
C LYS A 190 -4.98 0.95 16.91
N ASP A 191 -6.28 1.22 17.03
CA ASP A 191 -7.30 0.18 16.96
C ASP A 191 -7.10 -0.69 15.71
N PRO A 192 -6.82 -2.00 15.87
CA PRO A 192 -6.63 -2.91 14.76
C PRO A 192 -7.95 -3.01 13.98
N LYS A 193 -7.90 -2.76 12.67
CA LYS A 193 -9.05 -2.95 11.78
C LYS A 193 -9.22 -4.45 11.50
N PHE A 194 -10.43 -4.96 11.68
CA PHE A 194 -10.80 -6.28 11.18
C PHE A 194 -11.00 -6.26 9.66
N HIS A 195 -10.45 -7.26 9.00
CA HIS A 195 -10.57 -7.50 7.57
C HIS A 195 -11.30 -8.80 7.33
N ASP A 196 -12.48 -8.74 6.72
CA ASP A 196 -13.25 -9.96 6.42
C ASP A 196 -12.59 -10.79 5.30
N LYS A 197 -13.10 -12.01 5.09
CA LYS A 197 -12.59 -12.91 4.05
C LYS A 197 -12.73 -12.36 2.64
N GLY A 198 -13.77 -11.57 2.37
CA GLY A 198 -14.00 -10.94 1.06
C GLY A 198 -12.94 -9.88 0.77
N GLU A 199 -12.66 -9.03 1.76
CA GLU A 199 -11.56 -8.06 1.74
C GLU A 199 -10.21 -8.78 1.48
N ILE A 200 -9.89 -9.83 2.23
CA ILE A 200 -8.65 -10.61 2.04
C ILE A 200 -8.59 -11.26 0.65
N THR A 201 -9.68 -11.86 0.20
CA THR A 201 -9.75 -12.50 -1.13
C THR A 201 -9.57 -11.47 -2.24
N ALA A 202 -10.13 -10.27 -2.09
CA ALA A 202 -9.95 -9.19 -3.06
C ALA A 202 -8.48 -8.79 -3.19
N GLN A 203 -7.71 -8.73 -2.09
CA GLN A 203 -6.27 -8.47 -2.14
C GLN A 203 -5.53 -9.55 -2.96
N ILE A 204 -5.86 -10.82 -2.74
CA ILE A 204 -5.27 -11.95 -3.46
C ILE A 204 -5.63 -11.89 -4.96
N VAL A 205 -6.89 -11.57 -5.30
CA VAL A 205 -7.34 -11.45 -6.69
C VAL A 205 -6.62 -10.28 -7.39
N ILE A 206 -6.55 -9.11 -6.76
CA ILE A 206 -5.84 -7.94 -7.30
C ILE A 206 -4.35 -8.27 -7.49
N GLY A 207 -3.72 -8.89 -6.49
CA GLY A 207 -2.33 -9.35 -6.58
C GLY A 207 -2.09 -10.29 -7.76
N SER A 208 -3.00 -11.25 -7.97
CA SER A 208 -2.95 -12.22 -9.07
C SER A 208 -3.08 -11.56 -10.45
N ILE A 209 -3.99 -10.57 -10.58
CA ILE A 209 -4.17 -9.80 -11.82
C ILE A 209 -2.90 -9.01 -12.14
N LEU A 210 -2.32 -8.33 -11.14
CA LEU A 210 -1.11 -7.54 -11.32
C LEU A 210 0.09 -8.41 -11.70
N LEU A 211 0.30 -9.55 -11.04
CA LEU A 211 1.37 -10.47 -11.41
C LEU A 211 1.17 -11.10 -12.78
N SER A 212 -0.07 -11.40 -13.17
CA SER A 212 -0.38 -11.85 -14.53
C SER A 212 -0.04 -10.77 -15.56
N GLY A 213 -0.35 -9.51 -15.26
CA GLY A 213 0.07 -8.36 -16.07
C GLY A 213 1.60 -8.21 -16.14
N SER A 214 2.30 -8.39 -15.03
CA SER A 214 3.77 -8.39 -14.98
C SER A 214 4.37 -9.50 -15.86
N PHE A 215 3.85 -10.72 -15.76
CA PHE A 215 4.25 -11.84 -16.59
C PHE A 215 4.00 -11.57 -18.08
N PHE A 216 2.85 -11.00 -18.42
CA PHE A 216 2.54 -10.58 -19.78
C PHE A 216 3.55 -9.55 -20.32
N VAL A 217 3.86 -8.51 -19.54
CA VAL A 217 4.87 -7.50 -19.89
C VAL A 217 6.24 -8.14 -20.10
N LEU A 218 6.64 -9.08 -19.23
CA LEU A 218 7.89 -9.81 -19.37
C LEU A 218 7.93 -10.62 -20.67
N VAL A 219 6.89 -11.41 -20.95
CA VAL A 219 6.75 -12.20 -22.19
C VAL A 219 6.82 -11.29 -23.41
N MET A 220 6.09 -10.17 -23.41
CA MET A 220 6.14 -9.19 -24.51
C MET A 220 7.53 -8.57 -24.67
N THR A 221 8.24 -8.33 -23.59
CA THR A 221 9.63 -7.82 -23.65
C THR A 221 10.56 -8.83 -24.32
N LEU A 222 10.41 -10.11 -23.98
CA LEU A 222 11.21 -11.20 -24.54
C LEU A 222 10.88 -11.45 -26.01
N ILE A 223 9.60 -11.49 -26.39
CA ILE A 223 9.17 -11.66 -27.79
C ILE A 223 9.68 -10.52 -28.69
N ASN A 224 9.79 -9.31 -28.14
CA ASN A 224 10.30 -8.14 -28.85
C ASN A 224 11.83 -8.01 -28.79
N ARG A 225 12.54 -8.89 -28.07
CA ARG A 225 14.01 -8.89 -28.00
C ARG A 225 14.59 -9.48 -29.28
N GLY A 226 14.91 -8.61 -30.24
CA GLY A 226 15.49 -9.01 -31.54
C GLY A 226 14.58 -8.78 -32.75
N ARG A 227 13.39 -8.19 -32.54
CA ARG A 227 12.55 -7.73 -33.66
C ARG A 227 13.19 -6.53 -34.36
N THR A 228 13.04 -6.45 -35.67
CA THR A 228 13.55 -5.37 -36.51
C THR A 228 12.55 -5.06 -37.62
N LEU A 229 12.52 -3.80 -38.07
CA LEU A 229 11.91 -3.41 -39.34
C LEU A 229 13.04 -3.14 -40.32
N LEU A 230 12.91 -3.62 -41.55
CA LEU A 230 13.91 -3.43 -42.60
C LEU A 230 13.22 -2.84 -43.82
N SER A 231 13.70 -1.70 -44.30
CA SER A 231 13.26 -1.13 -45.57
C SER A 231 14.36 -1.27 -46.62
N ASN A 232 14.02 -1.95 -47.72
CA ASN A 232 14.77 -2.00 -48.95
C ASN A 232 14.46 -0.76 -49.82
N SER A 233 14.87 -0.76 -51.09
CA SER A 233 14.56 0.30 -52.05
C SER A 233 13.07 0.44 -52.37
N ASP A 234 12.38 -0.70 -52.43
CA ASP A 234 11.05 -0.88 -53.02
C ASP A 234 10.13 -1.77 -52.16
N SER A 235 10.66 -2.27 -51.04
CA SER A 235 9.91 -3.12 -50.11
C SER A 235 10.23 -2.81 -48.64
N LEU A 236 9.30 -3.21 -47.77
CA LEU A 236 9.41 -3.17 -46.31
C LEU A 236 9.22 -4.59 -45.78
N VAL A 237 10.18 -5.08 -45.00
CA VAL A 237 10.06 -6.33 -44.24
C VAL A 237 9.61 -6.01 -42.82
N SER A 238 8.45 -6.56 -42.46
CA SER A 238 7.86 -6.42 -41.13
C SER A 238 8.68 -7.13 -40.06
N GLU A 239 8.34 -6.89 -38.80
CA GLU A 239 8.96 -7.57 -37.67
C GLU A 239 8.66 -9.08 -37.62
N THR A 240 7.63 -9.52 -38.34
CA THR A 240 7.26 -10.93 -38.51
C THR A 240 7.92 -11.59 -39.70
N GLY A 241 8.74 -10.84 -40.46
CA GLY A 241 9.41 -11.32 -41.67
C GLY A 241 8.55 -11.26 -42.93
N VAL A 242 7.40 -10.59 -42.90
CA VAL A 242 6.53 -10.41 -44.08
C VAL A 242 7.08 -9.26 -44.90
N GLU A 243 7.44 -9.53 -46.14
CA GLU A 243 7.84 -8.51 -47.11
C GLU A 243 6.60 -7.88 -47.77
N VAL A 244 6.57 -6.55 -47.81
CA VAL A 244 5.50 -5.74 -48.39
C VAL A 244 6.14 -4.80 -49.41
N THR A 245 5.85 -5.00 -50.69
CA THR A 245 6.29 -4.08 -51.75
C THR A 245 5.50 -2.79 -51.67
N PHE A 246 6.14 -1.65 -51.97
CA PHE A 246 5.47 -0.35 -51.86
C PHE A 246 4.27 -0.23 -52.81
N ASP A 247 4.35 -0.83 -54.00
CA ASP A 247 3.25 -0.89 -54.96
C ASP A 247 2.00 -1.62 -54.44
N SER A 248 2.16 -2.53 -53.47
CA SER A 248 1.03 -3.24 -52.87
C SER A 248 0.26 -2.41 -51.85
N ILE A 249 0.86 -1.29 -51.39
CA ILE A 249 0.27 -0.38 -50.41
C ILE A 249 -0.70 0.54 -51.15
N PHE A 250 -1.96 0.57 -50.71
CA PHE A 250 -2.98 1.42 -51.32
C PHE A 250 -3.46 2.54 -50.39
N ARG A 251 -3.14 2.47 -49.09
CA ARG A 251 -3.52 3.49 -48.11
C ARG A 251 -2.50 3.61 -46.97
N ILE A 252 -2.21 4.85 -46.59
CA ILE A 252 -1.37 5.20 -45.43
C ILE A 252 -2.19 6.08 -44.47
N ASP A 253 -2.30 5.69 -43.20
CA ASP A 253 -2.91 6.50 -42.14
C ASP A 253 -1.86 6.95 -41.13
N SER A 254 -1.48 8.22 -41.19
CA SER A 254 -0.46 8.83 -40.33
C SER A 254 -1.03 9.86 -39.36
N ARG A 255 -2.36 9.94 -39.19
CA ARG A 255 -3.03 10.92 -38.29
C ARG A 255 -2.61 10.83 -36.82
N LYS A 256 -2.02 9.70 -36.40
CA LYS A 256 -1.52 9.49 -35.03
C LYS A 256 0.00 9.64 -34.92
N TRP A 257 0.68 9.99 -36.02
CA TRP A 257 2.13 10.05 -36.07
C TRP A 257 2.70 11.11 -35.12
N ASP A 258 2.29 12.37 -35.28
CA ASP A 258 2.87 13.47 -34.49
C ASP A 258 2.63 13.33 -32.98
N LYS A 259 1.50 12.72 -32.58
CA LYS A 259 1.11 12.58 -31.18
C LYS A 259 1.56 11.27 -30.52
N LYS A 260 1.64 10.17 -31.30
CA LYS A 260 1.86 8.82 -30.77
C LYS A 260 2.97 8.04 -31.47
N GLY A 261 3.54 8.57 -32.55
CA GLY A 261 4.53 7.88 -33.38
C GLY A 261 3.96 6.67 -34.11
N LEU A 262 2.65 6.66 -34.44
CA LEU A 262 1.98 5.51 -35.06
C LEU A 262 1.46 5.84 -36.46
N ALA A 263 1.92 5.07 -37.44
CA ALA A 263 1.37 5.05 -38.79
C ALA A 263 0.90 3.64 -39.17
N TYR A 264 -0.18 3.58 -39.95
CA TYR A 264 -0.76 2.32 -40.41
C TYR A 264 -0.67 2.24 -41.94
N LEU A 265 -0.08 1.16 -42.44
CA LEU A 265 -0.01 0.85 -43.86
C LEU A 265 -1.03 -0.23 -44.18
N TYR A 266 -1.85 -0.01 -45.20
CA TYR A 266 -2.81 -0.99 -45.70
C TYR A 266 -2.36 -1.48 -47.06
N PHE A 267 -2.20 -2.80 -47.18
CA PHE A 267 -1.68 -3.45 -48.38
C PHE A 267 -2.51 -4.69 -48.73
N LYS A 268 -2.44 -5.12 -49.99
CA LYS A 268 -3.02 -6.39 -50.43
C LYS A 268 -1.93 -7.46 -50.43
N ASP A 269 -2.20 -8.60 -49.80
CA ASP A 269 -1.29 -9.76 -49.89
C ASP A 269 -1.48 -10.52 -51.21
N GLU A 270 -0.70 -11.59 -51.40
CA GLU A 270 -0.74 -12.45 -52.60
C GLU A 270 -2.14 -12.99 -52.92
N ASN A 271 -2.99 -13.17 -51.90
CA ASN A 271 -4.37 -13.62 -52.05
C ASN A 271 -5.37 -12.46 -52.23
N SER A 272 -4.87 -11.25 -52.51
CA SER A 272 -5.66 -10.02 -52.58
C SER A 272 -6.40 -9.67 -51.28
N SER A 273 -6.01 -10.25 -50.14
CA SER A 273 -6.60 -9.92 -48.85
C SER A 273 -5.98 -8.65 -48.28
N VAL A 274 -6.82 -7.77 -47.73
CA VAL A 274 -6.36 -6.51 -47.14
C VAL A 274 -5.74 -6.79 -45.76
N LYS A 275 -4.46 -6.45 -45.61
CA LYS A 275 -3.72 -6.53 -44.36
C LYS A 275 -3.25 -5.15 -43.92
N LYS A 276 -2.89 -5.07 -42.62
CA LYS A 276 -2.43 -3.85 -41.98
C LYS A 276 -1.06 -4.08 -41.36
N LEU A 277 -0.10 -3.21 -41.66
CA LEU A 277 1.20 -3.12 -41.01
C LEU A 277 1.28 -1.83 -40.18
N VAL A 278 2.00 -1.87 -39.06
CA VAL A 278 2.17 -0.71 -38.16
C VAL A 278 3.62 -0.27 -38.19
N ILE A 279 3.84 1.01 -38.46
CA ILE A 279 5.12 1.68 -38.19
C ILE A 279 4.97 2.38 -36.84
N ASP A 280 5.82 2.04 -35.88
CA ASP A 280 5.76 2.51 -34.49
C ASP A 280 7.12 3.07 -34.06
N ASP A 281 7.20 4.40 -33.99
CA ASP A 281 8.42 5.12 -33.60
C ASP A 281 8.69 5.04 -32.08
N LEU A 282 7.66 4.79 -31.28
CA LEU A 282 7.86 4.51 -29.86
C LEU A 282 8.50 3.13 -29.63
N LYS A 283 8.42 2.23 -30.61
CA LYS A 283 9.00 0.89 -30.54
C LYS A 283 10.31 0.77 -31.31
N TYR A 284 10.38 1.28 -32.53
CA TYR A 284 11.53 1.10 -33.43
C TYR A 284 12.25 2.43 -33.66
N LYS A 285 13.57 2.44 -33.42
CA LYS A 285 14.39 3.64 -33.65
C LYS A 285 14.60 3.87 -35.14
N GLY A 286 14.34 5.09 -35.62
CA GLY A 286 14.56 5.49 -37.02
C GLY A 286 13.42 5.11 -37.96
N SER A 287 12.23 4.87 -37.40
CA SER A 287 11.07 4.42 -38.18
C SER A 287 10.42 5.54 -39.00
N ASP A 288 10.69 6.80 -38.63
CA ASP A 288 10.45 8.01 -39.41
C ASP A 288 11.06 7.92 -40.81
N ALA A 289 12.34 7.54 -40.91
CA ALA A 289 13.02 7.41 -42.20
C ALA A 289 12.39 6.35 -43.11
N ILE A 290 11.82 5.28 -42.53
CA ILE A 290 11.06 4.27 -43.29
C ILE A 290 9.73 4.86 -43.77
N LEU A 291 9.01 5.59 -42.92
CA LEU A 291 7.73 6.20 -43.28
C LEU A 291 7.91 7.22 -44.41
N ASP A 292 8.93 8.08 -44.31
CA ASP A 292 9.23 9.10 -45.32
C ASP A 292 9.57 8.46 -46.67
N ARG A 293 10.43 7.43 -46.68
CA ARG A 293 10.76 6.67 -47.89
C ARG A 293 9.51 6.08 -48.56
N ILE A 294 8.57 5.55 -47.77
CA ILE A 294 7.33 4.99 -48.30
C ILE A 294 6.46 6.09 -48.88
N LYS A 295 6.31 7.22 -48.17
CA LYS A 295 5.54 8.38 -48.65
C LYS A 295 6.06 8.94 -49.97
N ASP A 296 7.39 9.00 -50.14
CA ASP A 296 8.02 9.51 -51.36
C ASP A 296 7.71 8.66 -52.61
N GLN A 297 7.47 7.36 -52.41
CA GLN A 297 7.15 6.41 -53.49
C GLN A 297 5.65 6.07 -53.58
N PHE A 298 4.82 6.65 -52.70
CA PHE A 298 3.42 6.29 -52.56
C PHE A 298 2.51 7.12 -53.47
N THR A 299 1.64 6.44 -54.21
CA THR A 299 0.70 7.06 -55.17
C THR A 299 -0.78 6.87 -54.80
N GLY A 300 -1.07 6.26 -53.65
CA GLY A 300 -2.43 5.93 -53.20
C GLY A 300 -3.08 6.96 -52.28
N GLU A 301 -4.03 6.51 -51.45
CA GLU A 301 -4.74 7.37 -50.49
C GLU A 301 -3.89 7.67 -49.25
N LEU A 302 -3.51 8.95 -49.06
CA LEU A 302 -2.76 9.42 -47.90
C LEU A 302 -3.68 10.15 -46.93
N LEU A 303 -3.77 9.66 -45.68
CA LEU A 303 -4.51 10.31 -44.60
C LEU A 303 -3.56 10.93 -43.58
N GLU A 304 -3.55 12.26 -43.55
CA GLU A 304 -2.78 13.09 -42.62
C GLU A 304 -3.72 13.89 -41.72
N SER A 305 -3.26 14.27 -40.52
CA SER A 305 -4.01 15.23 -39.73
C SER A 305 -3.67 16.63 -40.23
N TYR A 306 -4.68 17.43 -40.56
CA TYR A 306 -4.48 18.86 -40.76
C TYR A 306 -3.93 19.47 -39.45
N SER A 307 -2.72 20.01 -39.50
CA SER A 307 -2.25 20.97 -38.49
C SER A 307 -3.14 22.22 -38.59
N ASP A 308 -3.56 22.77 -37.45
CA ASP A 308 -4.23 24.07 -37.37
C ASP A 308 -3.24 25.19 -37.74
N GLU A 309 -2.86 25.30 -39.02
CA GLU A 309 -2.11 26.45 -39.55
C GLU A 309 -3.01 27.67 -39.84
N SER A 310 -4.32 27.57 -39.57
CA SER A 310 -5.29 28.66 -39.78
C SER A 310 -5.40 29.66 -38.60
N LYS A 311 -4.40 29.75 -37.71
CA LYS A 311 -4.37 30.73 -36.60
C LYS A 311 -3.22 31.75 -36.63
N SER A 312 -2.56 31.93 -37.75
CA SER A 312 -1.52 32.97 -37.94
C SER A 312 -1.89 34.06 -38.96
N ALA A 313 -3.15 34.12 -39.41
CA ALA A 313 -3.63 35.14 -40.36
C ALA A 313 -4.63 36.16 -39.76
N GLU A 314 -4.81 36.19 -38.44
CA GLU A 314 -5.52 37.26 -37.73
C GLU A 314 -4.72 37.68 -36.50
N ASN A 315 -3.76 38.59 -36.71
CA ASN A 315 -3.31 39.58 -35.73
C ASN A 315 -2.61 40.73 -36.47
#